data_AF-A0A2E4PQ78-F1
#
_entry.id   AF-A0A2E4PQ78-F1
#
_cell.length_a   1.000
_cell.length_b   1.000
_cell.length_c   1.000
_cell.angle_alpha   90.00
_cell.angle_beta   90.00
_cell.angle_gamma   90.00
#
_symmetry.space_group_name_H-M   'P 1'
#
loop_
_entity.id
_entity.type
_entity.pdbx_description
1 polymer ?
#
loop_
_entity_poly.entity_id
_entity_poly.type
_entity_poly.pdbx_seq_one_letter_code
_entity_poly.pdbx_strand_id
1 'polypeptide(L)'
;MDVLSFLQKKSYTLVFDIGSATVGVAIAVYSKGTPINILFTHRELIQYKDAQGAVALGSYLAHAIERAGSKALDALGALGDRDISYSLYAFIHAPWAHTHAQHIERNLQNEVPITRELLQQFMAKKNASFKNTRKNAARKACDENCPKRIHYSRPIW
;
A
#
# COMPACT_ATOMS: atom_id res chain seq x y z
N MET A 1 -4.07 27.71 31.47
CA MET A 1 -4.12 27.79 29.99
C MET A 1 -2.68 27.80 29.51
N ASP A 2 -2.20 26.71 28.93
CA ASP A 2 -0.82 26.57 28.46
C ASP A 2 -0.59 27.43 27.23
N VAL A 3 0.23 28.47 27.37
CA VAL A 3 0.65 29.39 26.31
C VAL A 3 1.53 28.68 25.26
N LEU A 4 1.92 27.43 25.52
CA LEU A 4 2.75 26.59 24.63
C LEU A 4 1.96 25.86 23.52
N SER A 5 0.63 25.89 23.50
CA SER A 5 -0.14 25.24 22.42
C SER A 5 -0.16 26.04 21.10
N PHE A 6 0.33 27.28 21.10
CA PHE A 6 0.19 28.22 19.98
C PHE A 6 1.09 27.93 18.77
N LEU A 7 1.99 26.95 18.85
CA LEU A 7 2.91 26.59 17.76
C LEU A 7 2.82 25.12 17.36
N GLN A 8 1.72 24.43 17.67
CA GLN A 8 1.53 23.08 17.17
C GLN A 8 1.17 23.13 15.68
N LYS A 9 2.20 22.97 14.83
CA LYS A 9 2.06 22.90 13.37
C LYS A 9 0.99 21.88 13.02
N LYS A 10 -0.06 22.31 12.31
CA LYS A 10 -1.12 21.41 11.86
C LYS A 10 -0.50 20.39 10.90
N SER A 11 -0.70 19.12 11.20
CA SER A 11 -0.31 18.03 10.32
C SER A 11 -1.54 17.55 9.56
N TYR A 12 -1.45 17.58 8.24
CA TYR A 12 -2.51 17.12 7.36
C TYR A 12 -2.25 15.68 6.94
N THR A 13 -3.32 14.94 6.67
CA THR A 13 -3.23 13.57 6.16
C THR A 13 -4.03 13.48 4.87
N LEU A 14 -3.36 13.13 3.78
CA LEU A 14 -4.01 12.77 2.53
C LEU A 14 -4.31 11.28 2.56
N VAL A 15 -5.59 10.93 2.48
CA VAL A 15 -6.07 9.55 2.49
C VAL A 15 -6.65 9.21 1.12
N PHE A 16 -5.99 8.32 0.41
CA PHE A 16 -6.46 7.76 -0.86
C PHE A 16 -7.24 6.48 -0.61
N ASP A 17 -8.41 6.38 -1.24
CA ASP A 17 -9.25 5.18 -1.30
C ASP A 17 -9.33 4.74 -2.76
N ILE A 18 -8.61 3.68 -3.11
CA ILE A 18 -8.46 3.20 -4.48
C ILE A 18 -9.33 1.96 -4.65
N GLY A 19 -10.50 2.14 -5.26
CA GLY A 19 -11.42 1.07 -5.61
C GLY A 19 -11.25 0.57 -7.04
N SER A 20 -12.13 -0.34 -7.44
CA SER A 20 -12.15 -0.89 -8.80
C SER A 20 -12.67 0.05 -9.88
N ALA A 21 -13.41 1.11 -9.51
CA ALA A 21 -14.01 2.05 -10.46
C ALA A 21 -13.57 3.50 -10.23
N THR A 22 -13.11 3.83 -9.03
CA THR A 22 -12.81 5.21 -8.63
C THR A 22 -11.61 5.29 -7.72
N VAL A 23 -10.93 6.44 -7.76
CA VAL A 23 -9.95 6.86 -6.76
C VAL A 23 -10.54 8.01 -5.96
N GLY A 24 -10.83 7.78 -4.68
CA GLY A 24 -11.16 8.82 -3.72
C GLY A 24 -9.89 9.38 -3.07
N VAL A 25 -9.92 10.66 -2.73
CA VAL A 25 -8.92 11.30 -1.87
C VAL A 25 -9.61 12.21 -0.86
N ALA A 26 -9.12 12.22 0.37
CA ALA A 26 -9.57 13.12 1.41
C ALA A 26 -8.39 13.80 2.10
N ILE A 27 -8.57 15.06 2.53
CA ILE A 27 -7.65 15.74 3.45
C ILE A 27 -8.27 15.68 4.83
N ALA A 28 -7.59 15.01 5.75
CA ALA A 28 -8.02 14.84 7.13
C ALA A 28 -7.02 15.52 8.08
N VAL A 29 -7.53 16.05 9.19
CA VAL A 29 -6.73 16.54 10.31
C VAL A 29 -7.04 15.71 11.55
N TYR A 30 -5.97 15.25 12.20
CA TYR A 30 -6.04 14.47 13.42
C TYR A 30 -5.56 15.33 14.58
N SER A 31 -6.34 15.36 15.66
CA SER A 31 -5.92 15.94 16.94
C SER A 31 -6.31 14.99 18.06
N LYS A 32 -5.41 14.82 19.03
CA LYS A 32 -5.59 13.83 20.08
C LYS A 32 -6.84 14.17 20.89
N GLY A 33 -7.75 13.20 21.03
CA GLY A 33 -8.99 13.37 21.79
C GLY A 33 -10.11 14.10 21.05
N THR A 34 -9.92 14.45 19.77
CA THR A 34 -10.98 15.05 18.94
C THR A 34 -11.38 14.11 17.81
N PRO A 35 -12.63 14.19 17.32
CA PRO A 35 -13.02 13.54 16.08
C PRO A 35 -12.12 13.97 14.91
N ILE A 36 -12.01 13.09 13.91
CA ILE A 36 -11.30 13.39 12.67
C ILE A 36 -12.08 14.49 11.94
N ASN A 37 -11.39 15.56 11.55
CA ASN A 37 -11.99 16.60 10.72
C ASN A 37 -11.59 16.39 9.25
N ILE A 38 -12.58 16.29 8.37
CA ILE A 38 -12.37 16.14 6.92
C ILE A 38 -12.53 17.52 6.28
N LEU A 39 -11.45 18.04 5.74
CA LEU A 39 -11.40 19.39 5.16
C LEU A 39 -11.72 19.40 3.67
N PHE A 40 -11.45 18.27 3.00
CA PHE A 40 -11.63 18.13 1.56
C PHE A 40 -11.90 16.68 1.22
N THR A 41 -12.75 16.46 0.23
CA THR A 41 -12.89 15.17 -0.44
C THR A 41 -13.00 15.38 -1.94
N HIS A 42 -12.42 14.47 -2.71
CA HIS A 42 -12.59 14.39 -4.16
C HIS A 42 -12.66 12.93 -4.58
N ARG A 43 -13.40 12.65 -5.65
CA ARG A 43 -13.48 11.31 -6.23
C ARG A 43 -13.31 11.40 -7.73
N GLU A 44 -12.38 10.60 -8.23
CA GLU A 44 -12.03 10.52 -9.64
C GLU A 44 -12.47 9.17 -10.22
N LEU A 45 -13.17 9.20 -11.35
CA LEU A 45 -13.54 7.98 -12.07
C LEU A 45 -12.33 7.42 -12.82
N ILE A 46 -12.13 6.10 -12.73
CA ILE A 46 -11.12 5.42 -13.54
C ILE A 46 -11.70 5.18 -14.93
N GLN A 47 -11.10 5.80 -15.94
CA GLN A 47 -11.56 5.71 -17.33
C GLN A 47 -10.91 4.49 -18.01
N TYR A 48 -11.46 3.31 -17.75
CA TYR A 48 -11.08 2.10 -18.47
C TYR A 48 -11.52 2.19 -19.92
N LYS A 49 -10.59 1.95 -20.85
CA LYS A 49 -10.88 1.82 -22.29
C LYS A 49 -10.74 0.37 -22.73
N ASP A 50 -10.92 0.11 -24.01
CA ASP A 50 -10.98 -1.24 -24.59
C ASP A 50 -9.70 -2.08 -24.36
N ALA A 51 -8.54 -1.44 -24.18
CA ALA A 51 -7.31 -2.15 -23.88
C ALA A 51 -7.31 -2.66 -22.42
N GLN A 52 -7.44 -3.97 -22.24
CA GLN A 52 -7.49 -4.64 -20.92
C GLN A 52 -6.17 -5.27 -20.47
N GLY A 53 -5.07 -5.07 -21.20
CA GLY A 53 -3.75 -5.57 -20.78
C GLY A 53 -3.30 -4.95 -19.44
N ALA A 54 -2.53 -5.69 -18.64
CA ALA A 54 -2.09 -5.25 -17.30
C ALA A 54 -1.37 -3.89 -17.31
N VAL A 55 -0.58 -3.61 -18.35
CA VAL A 55 0.09 -2.32 -18.54
C VAL A 55 -0.92 -1.19 -18.74
N ALA A 56 -1.93 -1.39 -19.61
CA ALA A 56 -2.97 -0.41 -19.86
C ALA A 56 -3.81 -0.15 -18.59
N LEU A 57 -4.15 -1.20 -17.85
CA LEU A 57 -4.85 -1.09 -16.57
C LEU A 57 -4.07 -0.24 -15.56
N GLY A 58 -2.76 -0.49 -15.45
CA GLY A 58 -1.86 0.30 -14.61
C GLY A 58 -1.85 1.77 -15.00
N SER A 59 -1.82 2.08 -16.29
CA SER A 59 -1.86 3.47 -16.79
C SER A 59 -3.19 4.18 -16.48
N TYR A 60 -4.34 3.52 -16.65
CA TYR A 60 -5.63 4.14 -16.32
C TYR A 60 -5.73 4.48 -14.83
N LEU A 61 -5.26 3.57 -13.99
CA LEU A 61 -5.23 3.77 -12.55
C LEU A 61 -4.28 4.91 -12.16
N ALA A 62 -3.05 4.92 -12.72
CA ALA A 62 -2.06 5.96 -12.46
C ALA A 62 -2.62 7.35 -12.79
N HIS A 63 -3.25 7.51 -13.96
CA HIS A 63 -3.85 8.79 -14.34
C HIS A 63 -4.99 9.22 -13.40
N ALA A 64 -5.81 8.28 -12.91
CA ALA A 64 -6.86 8.61 -11.95
C ALA A 64 -6.29 9.05 -10.59
N ILE A 65 -5.23 8.39 -10.12
CA ILE A 65 -4.50 8.78 -8.90
C ILE A 65 -3.89 10.16 -9.06
N GLU A 66 -3.23 10.45 -10.18
CA GLU A 66 -2.62 11.75 -10.46
C GLU A 66 -3.66 12.88 -10.46
N ARG A 67 -4.80 12.68 -11.14
CA ARG A 67 -5.87 13.68 -11.16
C ARG A 67 -6.49 13.91 -9.78
N ALA A 68 -6.78 12.84 -9.04
CA ALA A 68 -7.27 12.97 -7.67
C ALA A 68 -6.24 13.68 -6.77
N GLY A 69 -4.97 13.27 -6.85
CA GLY A 69 -3.88 13.87 -6.09
C GLY A 69 -3.68 15.34 -6.39
N SER A 70 -3.73 15.75 -7.66
CA SER A 70 -3.66 17.17 -8.05
C SER A 70 -4.78 17.98 -7.38
N LYS A 71 -6.02 17.47 -7.37
CA LYS A 71 -7.14 18.16 -6.71
C LYS A 71 -6.95 18.29 -5.20
N ALA A 72 -6.39 17.26 -4.55
CA ALA A 72 -6.06 17.33 -3.14
C ALA A 72 -4.92 18.32 -2.85
N LEU A 73 -3.88 18.38 -3.69
CA LEU A 73 -2.77 19.32 -3.51
C LEU A 73 -3.22 20.78 -3.74
N ASP A 74 -4.07 21.03 -4.74
CA ASP A 74 -4.67 22.33 -4.98
C ASP A 74 -5.49 22.77 -3.76
N ALA A 75 -6.34 21.89 -3.23
CA ALA A 75 -7.14 22.16 -2.04
C ALA A 75 -6.29 22.37 -0.79
N LEU A 76 -5.20 21.60 -0.64
CA LEU A 76 -4.25 21.73 0.46
C LEU A 76 -3.54 23.08 0.41
N GLY A 77 -3.08 23.51 -0.77
CA GLY A 77 -2.46 24.83 -0.98
C GLY A 77 -3.42 25.99 -0.68
N ALA A 78 -4.71 25.82 -0.97
CA ALA A 78 -5.74 26.81 -0.67
C ALA A 78 -6.03 26.98 0.84
N LEU A 79 -5.55 26.08 1.71
CA LEU A 79 -5.69 26.22 3.16
C LEU A 79 -4.79 27.34 3.74
N GLY A 80 -3.88 27.91 2.95
CA GLY A 80 -3.16 29.16 3.29
C GLY A 80 -1.98 28.99 4.25
N ASP A 81 -1.66 27.76 4.65
CA ASP A 81 -0.49 27.47 5.46
C ASP A 81 0.78 27.52 4.58
N ARG A 82 1.74 28.39 4.92
CA ARG A 82 2.99 28.55 4.14
C ARG A 82 4.01 27.43 4.36
N ASP A 83 3.76 26.57 5.35
CA ASP A 83 4.65 25.48 5.74
C ASP A 83 3.82 24.22 6.03
N ILE A 84 3.21 23.67 4.98
CA ILE A 84 2.34 22.50 5.09
C ILE A 84 3.19 21.24 5.19
N SER A 85 3.06 20.53 6.32
CA SER A 85 3.52 19.15 6.44
C SER A 85 2.33 18.23 6.28
N TYR A 86 2.44 17.23 5.40
CA TYR A 86 1.40 16.22 5.22
C TYR A 86 1.96 14.81 5.15
N SER A 87 1.15 13.86 5.64
CA SER A 87 1.38 12.42 5.49
C SER A 87 0.44 11.85 4.44
N LEU A 88 0.86 10.79 3.75
CA LEU A 88 0.05 10.11 2.73
C LEU A 88 -0.27 8.68 3.17
N TYR A 89 -1.55 8.32 3.09
CA TYR A 89 -2.05 6.97 3.29
C TYR A 89 -2.86 6.55 2.07
N ALA A 90 -2.70 5.31 1.63
CA ALA A 90 -3.47 4.75 0.54
C ALA A 90 -4.05 3.40 0.94
N PHE A 91 -5.36 3.26 0.78
CA PHE A 91 -6.09 2.00 0.86
C PHE A 91 -6.36 1.52 -0.56
N ILE A 92 -5.89 0.32 -0.88
CA ILE A 92 -6.07 -0.26 -2.20
C ILE A 92 -7.03 -1.44 -2.07
N HIS A 93 -8.27 -1.21 -2.48
CA HIS A 93 -9.30 -2.24 -2.61
C HIS A 93 -9.17 -2.86 -4.01
N ALA A 94 -8.13 -3.69 -4.17
CA ALA A 94 -7.91 -4.44 -5.40
C ALA A 94 -8.39 -5.89 -5.23
N PRO A 95 -9.67 -6.21 -5.49
CA PRO A 95 -10.13 -7.60 -5.52
C PRO A 95 -9.41 -8.43 -6.59
N TRP A 96 -8.78 -7.77 -7.57
CA TRP A 96 -7.96 -8.36 -8.63
C TRP A 96 -6.47 -8.49 -8.27
N ALA A 97 -5.98 -7.76 -7.26
CA ALA A 97 -4.69 -8.10 -6.69
C ALA A 97 -4.87 -9.46 -6.03
N HIS A 98 -4.11 -10.46 -6.46
CA HIS A 98 -4.03 -11.72 -5.73
C HIS A 98 -3.38 -11.43 -4.36
N THR A 99 -4.18 -10.93 -3.43
CA THR A 99 -3.78 -10.81 -2.05
C THR A 99 -3.79 -12.22 -1.51
N HIS A 100 -2.60 -12.82 -1.39
CA HIS A 100 -2.45 -14.05 -0.63
C HIS A 100 -2.71 -13.73 0.84
N ALA A 101 -3.98 -13.80 1.23
CA ALA A 101 -4.37 -13.81 2.62
C ALA A 101 -3.85 -15.12 3.22
N GLN A 102 -3.00 -14.99 4.24
CA GLN A 102 -2.50 -16.15 4.99
C GLN A 102 -2.97 -16.02 6.42
N HIS A 103 -3.74 -17.01 6.84
CA HIS A 103 -4.16 -17.20 8.22
C HIS A 103 -3.00 -17.79 9.04
N ILE A 104 -2.74 -17.21 10.21
CA ILE A 104 -1.81 -17.76 11.18
C ILE A 104 -2.55 -17.80 12.50
N GLU A 105 -2.60 -19.00 13.05
CA GLU A 105 -3.14 -19.26 14.37
C GLU A 105 -2.01 -19.79 15.24
N ARG A 106 -2.06 -19.44 16.52
CA ARG A 106 -1.21 -20.06 17.53
C ARG A 106 -2.08 -20.33 18.73
N ASN A 107 -2.13 -21.59 19.11
CA ASN A 107 -2.72 -21.99 20.37
C ASN A 107 -1.82 -21.51 21.50
N LEU A 108 -2.36 -20.61 22.33
CA LEU A 108 -1.73 -20.20 23.58
C LEU A 108 -2.23 -21.16 24.67
N GLN A 109 -1.31 -21.77 25.41
CA GLN A 109 -1.68 -22.72 26.47
C GLN A 109 -2.19 -22.03 27.74
N ASN A 110 -1.92 -20.73 27.89
CA ASN A 110 -2.34 -19.90 29.02
C ASN A 110 -2.93 -18.59 28.49
N GLU A 111 -3.74 -17.91 29.30
CA GLU A 111 -4.18 -16.54 29.01
C GLU A 111 -2.96 -15.60 29.00
N VAL A 112 -2.71 -14.98 27.85
CA VAL A 112 -1.62 -14.00 27.67
C VAL A 112 -2.23 -12.69 27.19
N PRO A 113 -1.91 -11.54 27.81
CA PRO A 113 -2.35 -10.25 27.30
C PRO A 113 -1.77 -10.01 25.91
N ILE A 114 -2.60 -9.54 24.98
CA ILE A 114 -2.17 -9.23 23.61
C ILE A 114 -1.39 -7.92 23.62
N THR A 115 -0.06 -8.02 23.69
CA THR A 115 0.84 -6.87 23.62
C THR A 115 1.34 -6.60 22.21
N ARG A 116 1.90 -5.41 22.00
CA ARG A 116 2.53 -5.02 20.73
C ARG A 116 3.67 -5.96 20.36
N GLU A 117 4.48 -6.33 21.35
CA GLU A 117 5.66 -7.19 21.19
C GLU A 117 5.23 -8.58 20.73
N LEU A 118 4.15 -9.12 21.30
CA LEU A 118 3.58 -10.39 20.88
C LEU A 118 3.15 -10.34 19.41
N LEU A 119 2.39 -9.32 19.01
CA LEU A 119 1.98 -9.14 17.61
C LEU A 119 3.18 -9.00 16.67
N GLN A 120 4.21 -8.26 17.07
CA GLN A 120 5.43 -8.11 16.28
C GLN A 120 6.18 -9.43 16.10
N GLN A 121 6.27 -10.26 17.14
CA GLN A 121 6.87 -11.60 17.05
C GLN A 121 6.11 -12.50 16.07
N PHE A 122 4.77 -12.47 16.10
CA PHE A 122 3.93 -13.20 15.14
C PHE A 122 4.21 -12.75 13.70
N MET A 123 4.24 -11.44 13.47
CA MET A 123 4.50 -10.86 12.14
C MET A 123 5.93 -11.16 11.66
N ALA A 124 6.92 -11.11 12.55
CA ALA A 124 8.32 -11.41 12.22
C ALA A 124 8.50 -12.89 11.81
N LYS A 125 7.89 -13.83 12.53
CA LYS A 125 7.92 -15.26 12.20
C LYS A 125 7.33 -15.53 10.81
N LYS A 126 6.23 -14.85 10.46
CA LYS A 126 5.61 -14.92 9.13
C LYS A 126 6.53 -14.40 8.03
N ASN A 127 7.13 -13.23 8.23
CA ASN A 127 8.03 -12.62 7.25
C ASN A 127 9.24 -13.52 6.94
N ALA A 128 9.76 -14.24 7.94
CA ALA A 128 10.82 -15.23 7.74
C ALA A 128 10.34 -16.44 6.92
N SER A 129 9.17 -17.00 7.24
CA SER A 129 8.56 -18.12 6.50
C SER A 129 8.33 -17.78 5.03
N PHE A 130 7.82 -16.57 4.76
CA PHE A 130 7.53 -16.09 3.40
C PHE A 130 8.76 -15.99 2.51
N LYS A 131 9.88 -15.49 3.07
CA LYS A 131 11.16 -15.41 2.35
C LYS A 131 11.65 -16.80 1.92
N ASN A 132 11.42 -17.82 2.74
CA ASN A 132 11.82 -19.19 2.43
C ASN A 132 10.93 -19.82 1.35
N THR A 133 9.60 -19.65 1.43
CA THR A 133 8.67 -20.16 0.40
C THR A 133 8.96 -19.57 -0.98
N ARG A 134 9.20 -18.25 -1.06
CA ARG A 134 9.56 -17.60 -2.34
C ARG A 134 10.88 -18.09 -2.91
N LYS A 135 11.91 -18.26 -2.07
CA LYS A 135 13.20 -18.82 -2.49
C LYS A 135 13.04 -20.23 -3.05
N ASN A 136 12.22 -21.07 -2.41
CA ASN A 136 12.00 -22.44 -2.84
C ASN A 136 11.18 -22.50 -4.15
N ALA A 137 10.15 -21.65 -4.30
CA ALA A 137 9.37 -21.55 -5.53
C ALA A 137 10.22 -21.07 -6.72
N ALA A 138 11.06 -20.05 -6.51
CA ALA A 138 11.99 -19.57 -7.53
C ALA A 138 13.00 -20.66 -7.94
N ARG A 139 13.54 -21.40 -6.98
CA ARG A 139 14.48 -22.51 -7.25
C ARG A 139 13.83 -23.63 -8.05
N LYS A 140 12.61 -24.03 -7.68
CA LYS A 140 11.84 -25.06 -8.41
C LYS A 140 11.51 -24.62 -9.85
N ALA A 141 11.13 -23.36 -10.05
CA ALA A 141 10.89 -22.80 -11.38
C ALA A 141 12.16 -22.79 -12.25
N CYS A 142 13.33 -22.52 -11.65
CA CYS A 142 14.61 -22.63 -12.35
C CYS A 142 14.96 -24.09 -12.72
N ASP A 143 14.65 -25.06 -11.86
CA ASP A 143 14.93 -26.48 -12.11
C ASP A 143 14.00 -27.07 -13.20
N GLU A 144 12.74 -26.64 -13.26
CA GLU A 144 11.75 -27.14 -14.23
C GLU A 144 11.84 -26.47 -15.62
N ASN A 145 12.36 -25.24 -15.71
CA ASN A 145 12.46 -24.46 -16.96
C ASN A 145 13.90 -24.17 -17.41
N CYS A 146 14.92 -24.82 -16.82
CA CYS A 146 16.27 -24.66 -17.30
C CYS A 146 16.39 -25.28 -18.71
N PRO A 147 16.76 -24.52 -19.76
CA PRO A 147 17.01 -25.10 -21.06
C PRO A 147 18.08 -26.18 -20.89
N LYS A 148 17.74 -27.44 -21.22
CA LYS A 148 18.68 -28.57 -21.14
C LYS A 148 19.97 -28.13 -21.82
N ARG A 149 21.07 -28.10 -21.06
CA ARG A 149 22.40 -27.80 -21.58
C ARG A 149 22.65 -28.75 -22.75
N ILE A 150 22.55 -28.24 -23.97
CA ILE A 150 22.92 -28.99 -25.17
C ILE A 150 24.43 -29.17 -25.06
N HIS A 151 24.86 -30.37 -24.69
CA HIS A 151 26.26 -30.74 -24.72
C HIS A 151 26.68 -30.83 -26.19
N TYR A 152 27.30 -29.76 -26.70
CA TYR A 152 28.03 -29.84 -27.96
C TYR A 152 29.30 -30.63 -27.72
N SER A 153 29.27 -31.92 -28.07
CA SER A 153 30.47 -32.73 -28.26
C SER A 153 31.29 -32.06 -29.35
N ARG A 154 32.43 -31.45 -29.01
CA ARG A 154 33.36 -30.94 -30.02
C ARG A 154 33.89 -32.14 -30.82
N PRO A 155 33.77 -32.15 -32.16
CA PRO A 155 34.46 -33.16 -32.95
C PRO A 155 35.97 -32.95 -32.79
N ILE A 156 36.66 -34.03 -32.47
CA ILE A 156 38.12 -34.10 -32.46
C ILE A 156 38.55 -34.12 -33.92
N TRP A 157 39.24 -33.08 -34.36
CA TRP A 157 40.06 -33.07 -35.57
C TRP A 157 41.51 -32.88 -35.16
#